data_AF-A0A3B0WWK0-F1
#
_entry.id   AF-A0A3B0WWK0-F1
#
_cell.length_a   1.000
_cell.length_b   1.000
_cell.length_c   1.000
_cell.angle_alpha   90.00
_cell.angle_beta   90.00
_cell.angle_gamma   90.00
#
_symmetry.space_group_name_H-M   'P 1'
#
loop_
_entity.id
_entity.type
_entity.pdbx_description
1 polymer ?
#
loop_
_entity_poly.entity_id
_entity_poly.type
_entity_poly.pdbx_seq_one_letter_code
_entity_poly.pdbx_strand_id
1 'polypeptide(L)'
;QNKLLWAISKQTAAELVYRRVDASLPLMGMLSSDKKVIRKADASVAKNYLNEDEIKLLGLLVEQYLAFAETMAQQHTPMYMQDWIDRLDAIIQLNGREILDHAGKITRQLAAEKSAAEYTKYHVTAKAQEKEQSLKQIEADIKQLKKDRS
;
A
#
# COMPACT_ATOMS: atom_id res chain seq x y z
N GLN A 1 -9.21 3.72 9.58
CA GLN A 1 -8.34 3.05 8.58
C GLN A 1 -8.42 1.52 8.63
N ASN A 2 -8.17 0.86 9.77
CA ASN A 2 -8.24 -0.61 9.86
C ASN A 2 -9.61 -1.21 9.49
N LYS A 3 -10.72 -0.56 9.85
CA LYS A 3 -12.07 -1.03 9.49
C LYS A 3 -12.26 -1.18 7.97
N LEU A 4 -11.87 -0.17 7.20
CA LEU A 4 -11.94 -0.20 5.74
C LEU A 4 -11.01 -1.27 5.14
N LEU A 5 -9.76 -1.35 5.60
CA LEU A 5 -8.82 -2.37 5.13
C LEU A 5 -9.30 -3.79 5.45
N TRP A 6 -9.90 -3.99 6.61
CA TRP A 6 -10.50 -5.28 6.99
C TRP A 6 -11.69 -5.63 6.10
N ALA A 7 -12.61 -4.69 5.88
CA ALA A 7 -13.77 -4.89 5.02
C ALA A 7 -13.38 -5.34 3.59
N ILE A 8 -12.20 -4.92 3.12
CA ILE A 8 -11.66 -5.27 1.80
C ILE A 8 -10.82 -6.54 1.82
N SER A 9 -9.84 -6.63 2.70
CA SER A 9 -8.77 -7.64 2.65
C SER A 9 -8.86 -8.74 3.72
N LYS A 10 -9.81 -8.61 4.66
CA LYS A 10 -9.92 -9.46 5.87
C LYS A 10 -8.64 -9.50 6.70
N GLN A 11 -7.86 -8.42 6.62
CA GLN A 11 -6.61 -8.23 7.33
C GLN A 11 -6.54 -6.81 7.86
N THR A 12 -6.03 -6.67 9.08
CA THR A 12 -5.64 -5.35 9.60
C THR A 12 -4.47 -4.79 8.77
N ALA A 13 -4.20 -3.48 8.87
CA ALA A 13 -3.08 -2.88 8.16
C ALA A 13 -1.74 -3.57 8.49
N ALA A 14 -1.53 -3.94 9.75
CA ALA A 14 -0.32 -4.62 10.21
C ALA A 14 -0.21 -6.03 9.62
N GLU A 15 -1.30 -6.80 9.63
CA GLU A 15 -1.34 -8.14 9.01
C GLU A 15 -1.10 -8.08 7.51
N LEU A 16 -1.70 -7.10 6.82
CA LEU A 16 -1.56 -6.93 5.38
C LEU A 16 -0.10 -6.68 4.98
N VAL A 17 0.54 -5.70 5.63
CA VAL A 17 1.96 -5.42 5.42
C VAL A 17 2.80 -6.64 5.77
N TYR A 18 2.60 -7.22 6.96
CA TYR A 18 3.40 -8.35 7.42
C TYR A 18 3.27 -9.56 6.48
N ARG A 19 2.09 -9.82 5.92
CA ARG A 19 1.89 -10.99 5.05
C ARG A 19 2.36 -10.77 3.61
N ARG A 20 2.25 -9.55 3.08
CA ARG A 20 2.47 -9.27 1.65
C ARG A 20 3.81 -8.63 1.32
N VAL A 21 4.53 -8.07 2.29
CA VAL A 21 5.87 -7.53 2.04
C VAL A 21 6.86 -8.64 1.73
N ASP A 22 7.52 -8.53 0.56
CA ASP A 22 8.49 -9.51 0.08
C ASP A 22 9.54 -8.86 -0.83
N ALA A 23 10.79 -8.81 -0.38
CA ALA A 23 11.90 -8.20 -1.12
C ALA A 23 12.27 -8.93 -2.41
N SER A 24 11.84 -10.17 -2.59
CA SER A 24 12.12 -10.95 -3.81
C SER A 24 11.23 -10.56 -4.99
N LEU A 25 10.11 -9.89 -4.70
CA LEU A 25 9.16 -9.45 -5.70
C LEU A 25 9.50 -8.04 -6.25
N PRO A 26 9.11 -7.73 -7.50
CA PRO A 26 9.15 -6.37 -8.01
C PRO A 26 8.43 -5.41 -7.05
N LEU A 27 9.04 -4.24 -6.80
CA LEU A 27 8.51 -3.22 -5.89
C LEU A 27 8.16 -3.76 -4.48
N MET A 28 8.85 -4.81 -4.03
CA MET A 28 8.60 -5.48 -2.75
C MET A 28 7.21 -6.13 -2.59
N GLY A 29 6.53 -6.43 -3.71
CA GLY A 29 5.16 -6.96 -3.70
C GLY A 29 4.08 -5.87 -3.62
N MET A 30 4.44 -4.59 -3.77
CA MET A 30 3.46 -3.50 -3.89
C MET A 30 2.77 -3.55 -5.25
N LEU A 31 1.44 -3.49 -5.24
CA LEU A 31 0.60 -3.55 -6.42
C LEU A 31 -0.15 -2.23 -6.67
N SER A 32 -0.37 -1.43 -5.61
CA SER A 32 -1.13 -0.18 -5.65
C SER A 32 -0.26 1.04 -5.33
N SER A 33 0.97 1.07 -5.84
CA SER A 33 1.90 2.20 -5.67
C SER A 33 2.26 2.84 -7.00
N ASP A 34 2.09 4.16 -7.11
CA ASP A 34 2.46 4.93 -8.31
C ASP A 34 3.97 5.27 -8.35
N LYS A 35 4.75 4.74 -7.42
CA LYS A 35 6.16 5.10 -7.23
C LYS A 35 7.08 4.17 -8.00
N LYS A 36 7.96 4.77 -8.82
CA LYS A 36 9.06 4.06 -9.49
C LYS A 36 10.18 3.63 -8.54
N VAL A 37 10.38 4.38 -7.45
CA VAL A 37 11.40 4.12 -6.44
C VAL A 37 10.74 3.97 -5.07
N ILE A 38 10.92 2.80 -4.47
CA ILE A 38 10.35 2.48 -3.16
C ILE A 38 11.22 3.10 -2.06
N ARG A 39 10.59 3.83 -1.14
CA ARG A 39 11.23 4.31 0.10
C ARG A 39 10.86 3.39 1.26
N LYS A 40 11.66 3.40 2.33
CA LYS A 40 11.38 2.64 3.56
C LYS A 40 9.97 2.91 4.12
N ALA A 41 9.50 4.15 4.05
CA ALA A 41 8.17 4.52 4.49
C ALA A 41 7.06 3.82 3.68
N ASP A 42 7.27 3.63 2.38
CA ASP A 42 6.30 2.99 1.48
C ASP A 42 6.12 1.50 1.82
N ALA A 43 7.19 0.84 2.28
CA ALA A 43 7.14 -0.55 2.73
C ALA A 43 6.18 -0.77 3.91
N SER A 44 5.91 0.27 4.70
CA SER A 44 5.01 0.22 5.85
C SER A 44 3.55 0.59 5.54
N VAL A 45 3.25 1.00 4.31
CA VAL A 45 1.91 1.46 3.92
C VAL A 45 1.08 0.28 3.41
N ALA A 46 0.10 -0.16 4.21
CA ALA A 46 -0.77 -1.29 3.91
C ALA A 46 -1.50 -1.17 2.55
N LYS A 47 -2.00 0.02 2.20
CA LYS A 47 -2.70 0.29 0.93
C LYS A 47 -1.86 -0.12 -0.29
N ASN A 48 -0.53 0.04 -0.24
CA ASN A 48 0.34 -0.25 -1.37
C ASN A 48 0.34 -1.74 -1.75
N TYR A 49 -0.04 -2.62 -0.82
CA TYR A 49 -0.09 -4.07 -1.03
C TYR A 49 -1.48 -4.59 -1.43
N LEU A 50 -2.47 -3.72 -1.63
CA LEU A 50 -3.78 -4.12 -2.16
C LEU A 50 -3.66 -4.40 -3.66
N ASN A 51 -4.36 -5.44 -4.14
CA ASN A 51 -4.49 -5.70 -5.57
C ASN A 51 -5.49 -4.74 -6.23
N GLU A 52 -5.64 -4.82 -7.56
CA GLU A 52 -6.50 -3.90 -8.34
C GLU A 52 -7.98 -3.93 -7.90
N ASP A 53 -8.54 -5.11 -7.64
CA ASP A 53 -9.91 -5.24 -7.17
C ASP A 53 -10.08 -4.66 -5.77
N GLU A 54 -9.15 -4.97 -4.87
CA GLU A 54 -9.15 -4.49 -3.49
C GLU A 54 -9.01 -2.96 -3.42
N ILE A 55 -8.11 -2.36 -4.21
CA ILE A 55 -7.93 -0.90 -4.22
C ILE A 55 -9.15 -0.19 -4.82
N LYS A 56 -9.75 -0.77 -5.86
CA LYS A 56 -10.99 -0.25 -6.45
C LYS A 56 -12.13 -0.29 -5.45
N LEU A 57 -12.33 -1.42 -4.77
CA LEU A 57 -13.37 -1.57 -3.74
C LEU A 57 -13.13 -0.65 -2.55
N LEU A 58 -11.88 -0.47 -2.12
CA LEU A 58 -11.52 0.52 -1.10
C LEU A 58 -11.92 1.93 -1.53
N GLY A 59 -11.64 2.30 -2.79
CA GLY A 59 -12.04 3.58 -3.37
C GLY A 59 -13.54 3.80 -3.29
N LEU A 60 -14.34 2.83 -3.77
CA LEU A 60 -15.80 2.91 -3.76
C LEU A 60 -16.38 3.09 -2.34
N LEU A 61 -15.84 2.38 -1.34
CA LEU A 61 -16.29 2.56 0.05
C LEU A 61 -15.94 3.95 0.60
N VAL A 62 -14.76 4.47 0.26
CA VAL A 62 -14.33 5.81 0.68
C VAL A 62 -15.22 6.87 0.02
N GLU A 63 -15.48 6.75 -1.27
CA GLU A 63 -16.36 7.65 -2.02
C GLU A 63 -17.78 7.66 -1.44
N GLN A 64 -18.36 6.48 -1.16
CA GLN A 64 -19.68 6.38 -0.54
C GLN A 64 -19.72 7.06 0.85
N TYR A 65 -18.67 6.86 1.66
CA TYR A 65 -18.58 7.50 2.97
C TYR A 65 -18.45 9.02 2.86
N LEU A 66 -17.67 9.53 1.91
CA LEU A 66 -17.52 10.96 1.66
C LEU A 66 -18.82 11.59 1.14
N ALA A 67 -19.52 10.94 0.21
CA ALA A 67 -20.82 11.41 -0.28
C ALA A 67 -21.87 11.48 0.84
N PHE A 68 -21.86 10.49 1.75
CA PHE A 68 -22.69 10.53 2.95
C PHE A 68 -22.32 11.72 3.84
N ALA A 69 -21.03 11.91 4.15
CA ALA A 69 -20.56 13.02 4.97
C ALA A 69 -20.90 14.39 4.36
N GLU A 70 -20.78 14.52 3.04
CA GLU A 70 -21.17 15.70 2.30
C GLU A 70 -22.67 15.99 2.44
N THR A 71 -23.51 14.96 2.34
CA THR A 71 -24.97 15.10 2.53
C THR A 71 -25.29 15.63 3.94
N MET A 72 -24.66 15.07 4.98
CA MET A 72 -24.85 15.53 6.36
C MET A 72 -24.40 16.99 6.54
N ALA A 73 -23.29 17.37 5.91
CA ALA A 73 -22.78 18.74 5.94
C ALA A 73 -23.72 19.72 5.21
N GLN A 74 -24.23 19.35 4.02
CA GLN A 74 -25.19 20.15 3.25
C GLN A 74 -26.52 20.34 4.01
N GLN A 75 -26.94 19.34 4.77
CA GLN A 75 -28.15 19.41 5.60
C GLN A 75 -27.93 20.11 6.94
N HIS A 76 -26.72 20.60 7.22
CA HIS A 76 -26.33 21.17 8.51
C HIS A 76 -26.67 20.25 9.70
N THR A 77 -26.60 18.94 9.50
CA THR A 77 -26.90 17.99 10.57
C THR A 77 -25.70 17.88 11.51
N PRO A 78 -25.84 18.20 12.81
CA PRO A 78 -24.76 18.05 13.76
C PRO A 78 -24.42 16.55 13.92
N MET A 79 -23.12 16.24 13.85
CA MET A 79 -22.59 14.88 13.94
C MET A 79 -21.43 14.85 14.93
N TYR A 80 -21.46 13.91 15.86
CA TYR A 80 -20.37 13.61 16.78
C TYR A 80 -19.48 12.49 16.23
N MET A 81 -18.29 12.33 16.81
CA MET A 81 -17.34 11.29 16.38
C MET A 81 -17.93 9.87 16.43
N GLN A 82 -18.81 9.58 17.39
CA GLN A 82 -19.47 8.28 17.48
C GLN A 82 -20.43 8.06 16.30
N ASP A 83 -21.22 9.08 15.92
CA ASP A 83 -22.14 8.99 14.78
C ASP A 83 -21.38 8.66 13.48
N TRP A 84 -20.21 9.28 13.29
CA TRP A 84 -19.35 8.98 12.13
C TRP A 84 -18.86 7.54 12.10
N ILE A 85 -18.50 6.98 13.26
CA ILE A 85 -18.09 5.58 13.39
C ILE A 85 -19.24 4.64 13.05
N ASP A 86 -20.43 4.92 13.60
CA ASP A 86 -21.62 4.09 13.40
C ASP A 86 -22.09 4.12 11.94
N ARG A 87 -21.99 5.29 11.29
CA ARG A 87 -22.32 5.44 9.85
C ARG A 87 -21.32 4.73 8.96
N LEU A 88 -20.03 4.76 9.29
CA LEU A 88 -19.03 3.97 8.58
C LEU A 88 -19.33 2.46 8.68
N ASP A 89 -19.68 1.99 9.88
CA ASP A 89 -20.02 0.59 10.11
C ASP A 89 -21.27 0.17 9.33
N ALA A 90 -22.31 1.01 9.31
CA ALA A 90 -23.52 0.77 8.53
C ALA A 90 -23.23 0.71 7.02
N ILE A 91 -22.39 1.60 6.49
CA ILE A 91 -21.99 1.59 5.08
C ILE A 91 -21.24 0.30 4.74
N ILE A 92 -20.32 -0.14 5.61
CA ILE A 92 -19.59 -1.41 5.43
C ILE A 92 -20.57 -2.60 5.38
N GLN A 93 -21.49 -2.67 6.33
CA GLN A 93 -22.49 -3.74 6.41
C GLN A 93 -23.46 -3.75 5.22
N LEU A 94 -23.91 -2.58 4.76
CA LEU A 94 -24.81 -2.44 3.61
C LEU A 94 -24.17 -2.97 2.32
N ASN A 95 -22.83 -2.92 2.23
CA ASN A 95 -22.06 -3.53 1.15
C ASN A 95 -21.77 -5.04 1.35
N GLY A 96 -22.40 -5.68 2.35
CA GLY A 96 -22.21 -7.10 2.64
C GLY A 96 -20.83 -7.44 3.22
N ARG A 97 -20.15 -6.47 3.83
CA ARG A 97 -18.80 -6.66 4.37
C ARG A 97 -18.82 -6.76 5.89
N GLU A 98 -17.85 -7.49 6.42
CA GLU A 98 -17.67 -7.65 7.86
C GLU A 98 -16.94 -6.44 8.45
N ILE A 99 -17.32 -6.08 9.67
CA ILE A 99 -16.65 -5.07 10.47
C ILE A 99 -15.53 -5.75 11.27
N LEU A 100 -14.43 -5.02 11.47
CA LEU A 100 -13.37 -5.43 12.38
C LEU A 100 -13.83 -5.21 13.83
N ASP A 101 -13.98 -6.30 14.59
CA ASP A 101 -14.37 -6.30 16.00
C ASP A 101 -13.22 -6.64 16.96
N HIS A 102 -12.02 -6.94 16.42
CA HIS A 102 -10.85 -7.32 17.19
C HIS A 102 -9.57 -6.57 16.77
N ALA A 103 -8.52 -6.63 17.58
CA ALA A 103 -7.26 -5.93 17.28
C ALA A 103 -6.41 -6.56 16.15
N GLY A 104 -6.73 -7.80 15.75
CA GLY A 104 -5.92 -8.60 14.82
C GLY A 104 -4.85 -9.42 15.55
N LYS A 105 -4.08 -10.23 14.80
CA LYS A 105 -3.06 -11.13 15.37
C LYS A 105 -1.64 -10.57 15.28
N ILE A 106 -1.40 -9.62 14.37
CA ILE A 106 -0.08 -9.04 14.16
C ILE A 106 -0.04 -7.61 14.68
N THR A 107 0.97 -7.32 15.49
CA THR A 107 1.19 -5.98 16.03
C THR A 107 1.79 -5.05 14.98
N ARG A 108 1.55 -3.74 15.14
CA ARG A 108 2.15 -2.72 14.30
C ARG A 108 3.69 -2.77 14.32
N GLN A 109 4.27 -3.11 15.48
CA GLN A 109 5.72 -3.23 15.64
C GLN A 109 6.28 -4.38 14.81
N LEU A 110 5.68 -5.57 14.87
CA LEU A 110 6.12 -6.73 14.08
C LEU A 110 6.04 -6.46 12.57
N ALA A 111 4.98 -5.79 12.12
CA ALA A 111 4.84 -5.38 10.72
C ALA A 111 5.91 -4.34 10.31
N ALA A 112 6.24 -3.39 11.19
CA ALA A 112 7.28 -2.40 10.96
C ALA A 112 8.67 -3.03 10.88
N GLU A 113 8.98 -3.96 11.78
CA GLU A 113 10.25 -4.70 11.80
C GLU A 113 10.41 -5.53 10.52
N LYS A 114 9.39 -6.31 10.15
CA LYS A 114 9.43 -7.13 8.92
C LYS A 114 9.58 -6.25 7.68
N SER A 115 8.75 -5.22 7.51
CA SER A 115 8.81 -4.35 6.34
C SER A 115 10.14 -3.59 6.23
N ALA A 116 10.74 -3.20 7.35
CA ALA A 116 12.07 -2.60 7.37
C ALA A 116 13.16 -3.60 6.95
N ALA A 117 13.10 -4.84 7.43
CA ALA A 117 14.05 -5.88 7.08
C ALA A 117 13.98 -6.23 5.59
N GLU A 118 12.77 -6.41 5.04
CA GLU A 118 12.56 -6.63 3.61
C GLU A 118 13.02 -5.44 2.78
N TYR A 119 12.77 -4.20 3.23
CA TYR A 119 13.26 -3.01 2.53
C TYR A 119 14.79 -2.99 2.42
N THR A 120 15.49 -3.34 3.50
CA THR A 120 16.96 -3.40 3.47
C THR A 120 17.45 -4.44 2.46
N LYS A 121 16.84 -5.64 2.41
CA LYS A 121 17.17 -6.67 1.42
C LYS A 121 16.94 -6.20 -0.02
N TYR A 122 15.77 -5.59 -0.26
CA TYR A 122 15.39 -5.05 -1.57
C TYR A 122 16.37 -3.97 -2.02
N HIS A 123 16.66 -3.01 -1.15
CA HIS A 123 17.54 -1.88 -1.47
C HIS A 123 18.98 -2.31 -1.79
N VAL A 124 19.52 -3.30 -1.08
CA VAL A 124 20.85 -3.85 -1.40
C VAL A 124 20.86 -4.48 -2.79
N THR A 125 19.83 -5.27 -3.11
CA THR A 125 19.68 -5.94 -4.41
C THR A 125 19.50 -4.93 -5.55
N ALA A 126 18.61 -3.96 -5.37
CA ALA A 126 18.36 -2.89 -6.34
C ALA A 126 19.63 -2.10 -6.64
N LYS A 127 20.40 -1.71 -5.62
CA LYS A 127 21.66 -0.98 -5.79
C LYS A 127 22.72 -1.81 -6.53
N ALA A 128 22.78 -3.12 -6.29
CA ALA A 128 23.69 -4.00 -7.02
C ALA A 128 23.33 -4.08 -8.50
N GLN A 129 22.04 -4.20 -8.81
CA GLN A 129 21.51 -4.22 -10.18
C GLN A 129 21.76 -2.89 -10.91
N GLU A 130 21.50 -1.74 -10.26
CA GLU A 130 21.78 -0.42 -10.83
C GLU A 130 23.27 -0.26 -11.18
N LYS A 131 24.17 -0.70 -10.29
CA LYS A 131 25.62 -0.66 -10.55
C LYS A 131 25.99 -1.52 -11.75
N GLU A 132 25.47 -2.74 -11.84
CA GLU A 132 25.73 -3.64 -12.96
C GLU A 132 25.21 -3.05 -14.30
N GLN A 133 24.01 -2.49 -14.29
CA GLN A 133 23.44 -1.83 -15.48
C GLN A 133 24.26 -0.61 -15.91
N SER A 134 24.69 0.22 -14.96
CA SER A 134 25.54 1.38 -15.24
C SER A 134 26.87 0.97 -15.88
N LEU A 135 27.51 -0.11 -15.38
CA LEU A 135 28.74 -0.63 -15.97
C LEU A 135 28.54 -1.13 -17.40
N LYS A 136 27.48 -1.91 -17.64
CA LYS A 136 27.14 -2.39 -19.00
C LYS A 136 26.87 -1.24 -19.97
N GLN A 137 26.24 -0.16 -19.51
CA GLN A 137 25.98 1.01 -20.32
C GLN A 137 27.27 1.75 -20.70
N ILE A 138 28.18 1.93 -19.74
CA ILE A 138 29.51 2.51 -20.00
C ILE A 138 30.29 1.64 -21.00
N GLU A 139 30.27 0.31 -20.85
CA GLU A 139 30.93 -0.60 -21.79
C GLU A 139 30.36 -0.49 -23.21
N ALA A 140 29.04 -0.39 -23.34
CA ALA A 140 28.37 -0.19 -24.63
C ALA A 140 28.77 1.15 -25.28
N ASP A 141 28.78 2.23 -24.50
CA ASP A 141 29.17 3.56 -24.97
C ASP A 141 30.63 3.60 -25.43
N ILE A 142 31.55 2.96 -24.68
CA ILE A 142 32.96 2.83 -25.08
C ILE A 142 33.09 2.06 -26.40
N LYS A 143 32.32 0.98 -26.58
CA LYS A 143 32.34 0.18 -27.82
C LYS A 143 31.82 0.98 -29.01
N GLN A 144 30.77 1.78 -28.82
CA GLN A 144 30.22 2.66 -29.84
C GLN A 144 31.23 3.75 -30.23
N LEU A 145 31.85 4.42 -29.26
CA LEU A 145 32.89 5.44 -29.51
C LEU A 145 34.11 4.89 -30.27
N LYS A 146 34.48 3.63 -30.05
CA LYS A 146 35.56 2.98 -30.80
C LYS A 146 35.17 2.69 -32.26
N LYS A 147 33.90 2.35 -32.50
CA LYS A 147 33.36 2.08 -33.83
C LYS A 147 33.19 3.36 -34.66
N ASP A 148 32.80 4.46 -34.02
CA ASP A 148 32.62 5.75 -34.71
C ASP A 148 33.97 6.43 -35.05
N ARG A 149 35.09 5.94 -34.49
CA ARG A 149 36.46 6.43 -34.76
C ARG A 149 37.23 5.61 -35.80
N SER A 150 36.69 4.48 -36.27
CA SER A 150 37.26 3.63 -37.33
C SER A 150 36.57 3.87 -38.65
#